data_AF-A0A3T0Y3P2-F1
#
_entry.id   AF-A0A3T0Y3P2-F1
#
_cell.length_a   1.000
_cell.length_b   1.000
_cell.length_c   1.000
_cell.angle_alpha   90.00
_cell.angle_beta   90.00
_cell.angle_gamma   90.00
#
_symmetry.space_group_name_H-M   'P 1'
#
loop_
_entity.id
_entity.type
_entity.pdbx_description
1 polymer ?
#
loop_
_entity_poly.entity_id
_entity_poly.type
_entity_poly.pdbx_seq_one_letter_code
_entity_poly.pdbx_strand_id
1 'polypeptide(L)'
;MSTFLRVLPGLAALTLSFLSGYVWMFAGPYSPSLFTIAHAGSVVLCVAVPCGFVGIGRATRCRPDLGRLGAVLLAIAGIPMLVANGIYLFSFRSVEGSYGDIGGFSLMLLGFAALLVTSLACIVGLPSAWPTVLSRPQESSEPHN
;
A
#
# COMPACT_ATOMS: atom_id res chain seq x y z
N MET A 1 21.84 6.27 -9.52
CA MET A 1 20.81 6.31 -8.44
C MET A 1 20.99 5.06 -7.60
N SER A 2 21.29 5.19 -6.31
CA SER A 2 21.56 4.01 -5.47
C SER A 2 20.30 3.15 -5.35
N THR A 3 20.47 1.83 -5.28
CA THR A 3 19.39 0.85 -5.06
C THR A 3 18.51 1.23 -3.88
N PHE A 4 19.11 1.86 -2.86
CA PHE A 4 18.44 2.38 -1.67
C PHE A 4 17.34 3.42 -2.00
N LEU A 5 17.58 4.35 -2.93
CA LEU A 5 16.56 5.35 -3.28
C LEU A 5 15.35 4.75 -4.02
N ARG A 6 15.53 3.58 -4.65
CA ARG A 6 14.46 2.89 -5.41
C ARG A 6 13.53 2.08 -4.52
N VAL A 7 13.98 1.67 -3.33
CA VAL A 7 13.14 0.92 -2.37
C VAL A 7 12.30 1.84 -1.48
N LEU A 8 12.68 3.12 -1.34
CA LEU A 8 11.99 4.11 -0.50
C LEU A 8 10.47 4.18 -0.72
N PRO A 9 9.94 4.16 -1.96
CA PRO A 9 8.48 4.18 -2.17
C PRO A 9 7.80 2.96 -1.54
N GLY A 10 8.36 1.77 -1.76
CA GLY A 10 7.84 0.52 -1.20
C GLY A 10 7.97 0.45 0.32
N LEU A 11 9.08 0.97 0.88
CA LEU A 11 9.27 1.08 2.32
C LEU A 11 8.22 1.98 2.96
N ALA A 12 7.94 3.14 2.36
CA ALA A 12 6.91 4.03 2.89
C ALA A 12 5.51 3.40 2.82
N ALA A 13 5.18 2.73 1.72
CA ALA A 13 3.94 1.96 1.60
C ALA A 13 3.85 0.89 2.70
N LEU A 14 4.95 0.18 2.97
CA LEU A 14 5.03 -0.85 4.01
C LEU A 14 4.83 -0.25 5.40
N THR A 15 5.52 0.86 5.73
CA THR A 15 5.38 1.54 7.02
C THR A 15 3.96 2.04 7.24
N LEU A 16 3.34 2.66 6.24
CA LEU A 16 1.96 3.14 6.34
C LEU A 16 0.95 1.98 6.46
N SER A 17 1.18 0.89 5.72
CA SER A 17 0.36 -0.32 5.81
C SER A 17 0.43 -0.93 7.21
N PHE A 18 1.65 -1.08 7.74
CA PHE A 18 1.89 -1.57 9.10
C PHE A 18 1.20 -0.69 10.14
N LEU A 19 1.39 0.63 10.05
CA LEU A 19 0.80 1.56 10.99
C LEU A 19 -0.74 1.55 10.92
N SER A 20 -1.30 1.43 9.71
CA SER A 20 -2.75 1.27 9.52
C SER A 20 -3.31 0.06 10.28
N GLY A 21 -2.65 -1.10 10.14
CA GLY A 21 -3.05 -2.33 10.82
C GLY A 21 -2.84 -2.26 12.33
N TYR A 22 -1.72 -1.68 12.74
CA TYR A 22 -1.39 -1.48 14.15
C TYR A 22 -2.44 -0.61 14.86
N VAL A 23 -2.79 0.54 14.28
CA VAL A 23 -3.81 1.43 14.85
C VAL A 23 -5.15 0.71 14.93
N TRP A 24 -5.53 -0.04 13.89
CA TRP A 24 -6.78 -0.80 13.90
C TRP A 24 -6.82 -1.84 15.03
N MET A 25 -5.75 -2.63 15.18
CA MET A 25 -5.71 -3.78 16.08
C MET A 25 -5.47 -3.40 17.55
N PHE A 26 -4.66 -2.37 17.83
CA PHE A 26 -4.22 -2.06 19.19
C PHE A 26 -4.86 -0.79 19.78
N ALA A 27 -5.31 0.16 18.96
CA ALA A 27 -5.96 1.36 19.47
C ALA A 27 -7.50 1.23 19.51
N GLY A 28 -8.09 0.29 18.77
CA GLY A 28 -9.54 0.07 18.73
C GLY A 28 -10.08 -0.68 19.97
N PRO A 29 -9.67 -1.94 20.21
CA PRO A 29 -10.30 -2.79 21.23
C PRO A 29 -9.88 -2.48 22.68
N TYR A 30 -8.66 -1.97 22.89
CA TYR A 30 -8.07 -1.81 24.23
C TYR A 30 -8.37 -0.45 24.86
N SER A 31 -9.02 0.45 24.14
CA SER A 31 -9.38 1.79 24.62
C SER A 31 -10.72 2.19 24.00
N PRO A 32 -11.85 1.89 24.67
CA PRO A 32 -13.19 2.17 24.13
C PRO A 32 -13.39 3.62 23.72
N SER A 33 -12.75 4.56 24.42
CA SER A 33 -12.73 5.99 24.10
C SER A 33 -12.01 6.33 22.79
N LEU A 34 -11.10 5.47 22.34
CA LEU A 34 -10.29 5.65 21.12
C LEU A 34 -10.81 4.85 19.94
N PHE A 35 -11.83 3.99 20.11
CA PHE A 35 -12.34 3.11 19.05
C PHE A 35 -12.56 3.82 17.71
N THR A 36 -13.37 4.88 17.72
CA THR A 36 -13.68 5.66 16.51
C THR A 36 -12.43 6.34 15.94
N ILE A 37 -11.57 6.88 16.81
CA ILE A 37 -10.34 7.57 16.40
C ILE A 37 -9.36 6.58 15.77
N ALA A 38 -9.26 5.37 16.32
CA ALA A 38 -8.41 4.30 15.82
C ALA A 38 -8.85 3.87 14.41
N HIS A 39 -10.13 3.57 14.22
CA HIS A 39 -10.63 3.17 12.90
C HIS A 39 -10.56 4.32 11.88
N ALA A 40 -10.87 5.56 12.27
CA ALA A 40 -10.69 6.72 11.40
C ALA A 40 -9.20 6.94 11.03
N GLY A 41 -8.29 6.82 11.99
CA GLY A 41 -6.85 6.91 11.77
C GLY A 41 -6.33 5.80 10.86
N SER A 42 -6.82 4.57 11.05
CA SER A 42 -6.53 3.43 10.17
C SER A 42 -7.00 3.70 8.73
N VAL A 43 -8.20 4.26 8.53
CA VAL A 43 -8.68 4.66 7.20
C VAL A 43 -7.74 5.67 6.55
N VAL A 44 -7.36 6.73 7.27
CA VAL A 44 -6.46 7.76 6.75
C VAL A 44 -5.12 7.15 6.35
N LEU A 45 -4.54 6.29 7.20
CA LEU A 45 -3.28 5.61 6.91
C LEU A 45 -3.40 4.66 5.71
N CYS A 46 -4.48 3.90 5.60
CA CYS A 46 -4.76 3.00 4.48
C CYS A 46 -4.82 3.76 3.15
N VAL A 47 -5.54 4.89 3.12
CA VAL A 47 -5.60 5.77 1.94
C VAL A 47 -4.25 6.42 1.65
N ALA A 48 -3.47 6.73 2.69
CA ALA A 48 -2.15 7.30 2.55
C ALA A 48 -1.13 6.31 1.92
N VAL A 49 -1.35 4.98 1.99
CA VAL A 49 -0.43 3.98 1.42
C VAL A 49 -0.11 4.24 -0.06
N PRO A 50 -1.10 4.24 -0.99
CA PRO A 50 -0.83 4.52 -2.40
C PRO A 50 -0.33 5.95 -2.63
N CYS A 51 -0.80 6.94 -1.86
CA CYS A 51 -0.36 8.32 -1.97
C CYS A 51 1.11 8.50 -1.60
N GLY A 52 1.55 7.92 -0.49
CA GLY A 52 2.92 7.93 -0.01
C GLY A 52 3.86 7.21 -0.99
N PHE A 53 3.43 6.07 -1.51
CA PHE A 53 4.13 5.35 -2.57
C PHE A 53 4.39 6.25 -3.79
N VAL A 54 3.35 6.89 -4.33
CA VAL A 54 3.48 7.77 -5.51
C VAL A 54 4.29 9.02 -5.19
N GLY A 55 4.04 9.67 -4.05
CA GLY A 55 4.73 10.89 -3.64
C GLY A 55 6.24 10.68 -3.52
N ILE A 56 6.64 9.60 -2.83
CA ILE A 56 8.04 9.25 -2.66
C ILE A 56 8.63 8.73 -3.98
N GLY A 57 7.89 7.94 -4.75
CA GLY A 57 8.32 7.51 -6.09
C GLY A 57 8.60 8.66 -7.04
N ARG A 58 7.81 9.75 -6.97
CA ARG A 58 8.08 10.99 -7.71
C ARG A 58 9.32 11.71 -7.17
N ALA A 59 9.44 11.85 -5.85
CA ALA A 59 10.59 12.49 -5.21
C ALA A 59 11.91 11.77 -5.53
N THR A 60 11.88 10.44 -5.65
CA THR A 60 13.05 9.61 -5.95
C THR A 60 13.23 9.33 -7.45
N ARG A 61 12.41 9.90 -8.34
CA ARG A 61 12.46 9.69 -9.81
C ARG A 61 12.35 8.22 -10.23
N CYS A 62 11.51 7.44 -9.56
CA CYS A 62 11.16 6.09 -9.99
C CYS A 62 10.38 6.10 -11.31
N ARG A 63 10.38 4.96 -12.03
CA ARG A 63 9.66 4.83 -13.32
C ARG A 63 8.17 5.11 -13.12
N PRO A 64 7.57 6.05 -13.88
CA PRO A 64 6.20 6.48 -13.67
C PRO A 64 5.18 5.36 -13.93
N ASP A 65 5.44 4.46 -14.88
CA ASP A 65 4.53 3.34 -15.20
C ASP A 65 4.43 2.34 -14.03
N LEU A 66 5.58 1.97 -13.45
CA LEU A 66 5.63 1.10 -12.27
C LEU A 66 5.07 1.81 -11.04
N GLY A 67 5.28 3.12 -10.93
CA GLY A 67 4.68 3.96 -9.90
C GLY A 67 3.15 3.94 -9.95
N ARG A 68 2.56 4.04 -11.15
CA ARG A 68 1.10 3.97 -11.36
C ARG A 68 0.56 2.57 -11.06
N LEU A 69 1.20 1.52 -11.60
CA LEU A 69 0.78 0.14 -11.36
C LEU A 69 0.82 -0.21 -9.88
N GLY A 70 1.93 0.11 -9.20
CA GLY A 70 2.06 -0.12 -7.75
C GLY A 70 1.01 0.63 -6.95
N ALA A 71 0.72 1.88 -7.30
CA ALA A 71 -0.33 2.65 -6.63
C ALA A 71 -1.73 2.03 -6.80
N VAL A 72 -2.06 1.55 -8.00
CA VAL A 72 -3.33 0.85 -8.26
C VAL A 72 -3.42 -0.44 -7.45
N LEU A 73 -2.36 -1.25 -7.44
CA LEU A 73 -2.33 -2.50 -6.68
C LEU A 73 -2.46 -2.24 -5.18
N LEU A 74 -1.77 -1.22 -4.63
CA LEU A 74 -1.90 -0.83 -3.23
C LEU A 74 -3.31 -0.32 -2.90
N ALA A 75 -3.93 0.45 -3.80
CA ALA A 75 -5.30 0.92 -3.61
C ALA A 75 -6.29 -0.25 -3.57
N ILE A 76 -6.16 -1.22 -4.47
CA ILE A 76 -6.98 -2.44 -4.50
C ILE A 76 -6.76 -3.27 -3.23
N ALA A 77 -5.50 -3.46 -2.84
CA ALA A 77 -5.12 -4.21 -1.64
C ALA A 77 -5.71 -3.60 -0.36
N GLY A 78 -5.90 -2.28 -0.32
CA GLY A 78 -6.51 -1.57 0.81
C GLY A 78 -8.03 -1.70 0.90
N ILE A 79 -8.74 -2.12 -0.15
CA ILE A 79 -10.22 -2.16 -0.18
C ILE A 79 -10.80 -2.98 0.97
N PRO A 80 -10.38 -4.24 1.23
CA PRO A 80 -10.98 -5.04 2.30
C PRO A 80 -10.80 -4.39 3.67
N MET A 81 -9.67 -3.71 3.88
CA MET A 81 -9.39 -3.00 5.12
C MET A 81 -10.24 -1.73 5.28
N LEU A 82 -10.53 -1.01 4.18
CA LEU A 82 -11.46 0.13 4.20
C LEU A 82 -12.90 -0.33 4.48
N VAL A 83 -13.32 -1.46 3.90
CA VAL A 83 -14.63 -2.06 4.18
C VAL A 83 -14.74 -2.45 5.65
N ALA A 84 -13.73 -3.13 6.20
CA ALA A 84 -13.69 -3.49 7.62
C ALA A 84 -13.80 -2.24 8.53
N ASN A 85 -13.03 -1.20 8.24
CA ASN A 85 -13.15 0.08 8.95
C ASN A 85 -14.56 0.69 8.84
N GLY A 86 -15.18 0.64 7.65
CA GLY A 86 -16.55 1.12 7.45
C GLY A 86 -17.56 0.38 8.33
N ILE A 87 -17.46 -0.95 8.42
CA ILE A 87 -18.31 -1.76 9.32
C ILE A 87 -18.15 -1.28 10.77
N TYR A 88 -16.91 -1.08 11.22
CA TYR A 88 -16.63 -0.72 12.61
C TYR A 88 -17.08 0.72 12.93
N LEU A 89 -16.85 1.66 12.00
CA LEU A 89 -17.24 3.07 12.17
C LEU A 89 -18.73 3.31 12.06
N PHE A 90 -19.43 2.62 11.16
CA PHE A 90 -20.82 2.95 10.83
C PHE A 90 -21.83 1.98 11.42
N SER A 91 -21.48 0.69 11.56
CA SER A 91 -22.37 -0.36 12.07
C SER A 91 -22.19 -0.60 13.57
N PHE A 92 -20.97 -0.84 14.03
CA PHE A 92 -20.73 -1.17 15.45
C PHE A 92 -20.60 0.05 16.35
N ARG A 93 -19.83 1.07 15.94
CA ARG A 93 -19.63 2.35 16.63
C ARG A 93 -19.01 2.27 18.04
N SER A 94 -18.87 1.09 18.63
CA SER A 94 -18.19 0.85 19.90
C SER A 94 -17.50 -0.52 19.93
N VAL A 95 -16.59 -0.69 20.89
CA VAL A 95 -15.90 -1.97 21.14
C VAL A 95 -16.92 -3.06 21.49
N GLU A 96 -17.90 -2.74 22.33
CA GLU A 96 -18.90 -3.67 22.81
C GLU A 96 -19.76 -4.22 21.66
N GLY A 97 -20.13 -3.37 20.71
CA GLY A 97 -20.88 -3.76 19.52
C GLY A 97 -20.09 -4.68 18.60
N SER A 98 -18.76 -4.58 18.61
CA SER A 98 -17.87 -5.39 17.75
C SER A 98 -17.54 -6.77 18.31
N TYR A 99 -17.92 -7.08 19.57
CA TYR A 99 -17.61 -8.39 20.16
C TYR A 99 -18.26 -9.53 19.36
N GLY A 100 -17.43 -10.50 18.98
CA GLY A 100 -17.86 -11.66 18.21
C GLY A 100 -17.97 -11.42 16.70
N ASP A 101 -17.59 -10.24 16.19
CA ASP A 101 -17.51 -10.00 14.75
C ASP A 101 -16.31 -10.73 14.13
N ILE A 102 -16.59 -11.85 13.48
CA ILE A 102 -15.60 -12.61 12.70
C ILE A 102 -15.43 -12.00 11.31
N GLY A 103 -16.49 -11.43 10.74
CA GLY A 103 -16.54 -11.01 9.34
C GLY A 103 -15.69 -9.77 9.09
N GLY A 104 -15.95 -8.69 9.82
CA GLY A 104 -15.19 -7.45 9.69
C GLY A 104 -13.73 -7.62 10.13
N PHE A 105 -13.47 -8.42 11.18
CA PHE A 105 -12.12 -8.79 11.57
C PHE A 105 -11.37 -9.57 10.47
N SER A 106 -12.03 -10.53 9.82
CA SER A 106 -11.43 -11.32 8.73
C SER A 106 -11.14 -10.45 7.50
N LEU A 107 -12.03 -9.51 7.15
CA LEU A 107 -11.80 -8.52 6.09
C LEU A 107 -10.61 -7.60 6.40
N MET A 108 -10.47 -7.20 7.67
CA MET A 108 -9.30 -6.43 8.10
C MET A 108 -8.02 -7.24 7.91
N LEU A 109 -7.96 -8.48 8.38
CA LEU A 109 -6.78 -9.33 8.23
C LEU A 109 -6.41 -9.55 6.76
N LEU A 110 -7.41 -9.80 5.90
CA LEU A 110 -7.21 -9.96 4.47
C LEU A 110 -6.63 -8.70 3.83
N GLY A 111 -7.23 -7.53 4.10
CA GLY A 111 -6.76 -6.26 3.55
C GLY A 111 -5.37 -5.90 4.07
N PHE A 112 -5.11 -6.15 5.35
CA PHE A 112 -3.80 -5.92 5.95
C PHE A 112 -2.72 -6.81 5.33
N ALA A 113 -2.98 -8.11 5.19
CA ALA A 113 -2.06 -9.03 4.53
C ALA A 113 -1.81 -8.63 3.07
N ALA A 114 -2.86 -8.26 2.33
CA ALA A 114 -2.75 -7.80 0.95
C ALA A 114 -1.87 -6.54 0.84
N LEU A 115 -2.06 -5.57 1.73
CA LEU A 115 -1.26 -4.34 1.78
C LEU A 115 0.22 -4.61 2.08
N LEU A 116 0.51 -5.47 3.05
CA LEU A 116 1.88 -5.85 3.40
C LEU A 116 2.57 -6.57 2.23
N VAL A 117 1.92 -7.59 1.67
CA VAL A 117 2.47 -8.37 0.54
C VAL A 117 2.69 -7.47 -0.68
N THR A 118 1.73 -6.60 -1.00
CA THR A 118 1.86 -5.68 -2.14
C THR A 118 2.97 -4.66 -1.91
N SER A 119 3.11 -4.14 -0.69
CA SER A 119 4.21 -3.24 -0.32
C SER A 119 5.57 -3.91 -0.43
N LEU A 120 5.70 -5.16 0.04
CA LEU A 120 6.91 -5.97 -0.11
C LEU A 120 7.23 -6.24 -1.58
N ALA A 121 6.22 -6.59 -2.39
CA ALA A 121 6.38 -6.76 -3.83
C ALA A 121 6.88 -5.47 -4.50
N CYS A 122 6.42 -4.30 -4.05
CA CYS A 122 6.91 -3.02 -4.55
C CYS A 122 8.37 -2.75 -4.16
N ILE A 123 8.81 -3.15 -2.95
CA ILE A 123 10.21 -3.06 -2.51
C ILE A 123 11.12 -3.90 -3.40
N VAL A 124 10.70 -5.12 -3.75
CA VAL A 124 11.51 -6.05 -4.56
C VAL A 124 11.44 -5.72 -6.06
N GLY A 125 10.26 -5.32 -6.55
CA GLY A 125 9.98 -5.10 -7.97
C GLY A 125 10.57 -3.81 -8.54
N LEU A 126 10.58 -2.71 -7.76
CA LEU A 126 11.09 -1.41 -8.22
C LEU A 126 12.60 -1.41 -8.53
N PRO A 127 13.47 -2.03 -7.72
CA PRO A 127 14.89 -2.17 -8.06
C PRO A 127 15.15 -3.14 -9.22
N SER A 128 14.37 -4.23 -9.30
CA SER A 128 14.57 -5.33 -10.25
C SER A 128 14.09 -5.03 -11.67
N ALA A 129 13.21 -4.03 -11.84
CA ALA A 129 12.75 -3.58 -13.14
C ALA A 129 13.81 -2.71 -13.87
N TRP A 130 14.90 -3.36 -14.29
CA TRP A 130 15.92 -2.79 -15.19
C TRP A 130 15.29 -2.34 -16.52
N PRO A 131 15.86 -1.36 -17.26
CA PRO A 131 15.40 -1.08 -18.61
C PRO A 131 15.75 -2.24 -19.54
N THR A 132 14.75 -3.00 -19.98
CA THR A 132 14.91 -4.03 -21.02
C THR A 132 14.83 -3.47 -22.45
N VAL A 133 14.97 -2.15 -22.66
CA VAL A 133 14.82 -1.55 -23.99
C VAL A 133 15.94 -0.54 -24.25
N LEU A 134 17.06 -1.06 -24.78
CA LEU A 134 17.92 -0.36 -25.75
C LEU A 134 18.86 -1.37 -26.43
N SER A 135 18.27 -2.44 -26.97
CA SER A 135 18.90 -3.25 -28.01
C SER A 135 18.07 -3.06 -29.27
N ARG A 136 18.14 -1.86 -29.87
CA ARG A 136 17.85 -1.73 -31.30
C ARG A 136 19.22 -1.80 -31.97
N PRO A 137 19.56 -2.89 -32.67
CA PRO A 137 20.70 -2.86 -33.58
C PRO A 137 20.43 -1.73 -34.55
N GLN A 138 21.35 -0.77 -34.59
CA GLN A 138 21.42 0.21 -35.64
C GLN A 138 21.77 -0.56 -36.91
N GLU A 139 20.76 -0.89 -37.72
CA GLU A 139 20.97 -1.41 -39.08
C GLU A 139 21.82 -0.37 -39.83
N SER A 140 23.10 -0.68 -39.97
CA SER A 140 24.02 -0.04 -40.89
C SER A 140 23.54 -0.31 -42.30
N SER A 141 22.73 0.60 -42.83
CA SER A 141 22.52 0.70 -44.28
C SER A 141 23.72 1.43 -44.87
N GLU A 142 24.80 0.71 -45.10
CA GLU A 142 25.80 1.13 -46.11
C GLU A 142 25.14 1.09 -47.49
N PRO A 143 25.31 2.13 -48.33
CA PRO A 143 24.86 2.08 -49.71
C PRO A 143 25.84 1.23 -50.53
N HIS A 144 25.37 0.08 -51.01
CA HIS A 144 25.97 -0.56 -52.17
C HIS A 144 25.48 0.17 -53.43
N ASN A 145 26.34 1.05 -53.97
CA ASN A 145 26.71 1.21 -55.39
C ASN A 145 27.23 2.62 -55.67
#